data_AF-Q665A9-F1
#
_entry.id   AF-Q665A9-F1
#
_cell.length_a   1.000
_cell.length_b   1.000
_cell.length_c   1.000
_cell.angle_alpha   90.00
_cell.angle_beta   90.00
_cell.angle_gamma   90.00
#
_symmetry.space_group_name_H-M   'P 1'
#
loop_
_entity.id
_entity.type
_entity.pdbx_description
1 polymer ?
#
loop_
_entity_poly.entity_id
_entity_poly.type
_entity_poly.pdbx_seq_one_letter_code
_entity_poly.pdbx_strand_id
1 'polypeptide(L)'
;MRPDRILHPELAAALATLGHTDIILVTDAGFPIPPQAKRIDLGFWPGTVDVLDILRVLRKEIFVEEVRFASEVRDCHPQLYRDVQTLYTGSGAEFQAASHETLCHDLAYQAKVVIRSGSFNPWANFALVASTDPFAWFTDESGVKPLPAYVARRQRILDNVVPELNA
;
A
#
# COMPACT_ATOMS: atom_id res chain seq x y z
N MET A 1 11.34 17.99 15.12
CA MET A 1 9.96 17.54 14.84
C MET A 1 9.69 17.70 13.35
N ARG A 2 9.01 16.75 12.69
CA ARG A 2 8.79 16.76 11.23
C ARG A 2 7.30 17.03 10.94
N PRO A 3 6.89 18.27 10.64
CA PRO A 3 5.50 18.56 10.29
C PRO A 3 5.13 17.81 9.00
N ASP A 4 3.86 17.43 8.88
CA ASP A 4 3.28 16.78 7.69
C ASP A 4 3.99 15.50 7.23
N ARG A 5 4.70 14.83 8.15
CA ARG A 5 5.40 13.57 7.94
C ARG A 5 5.05 12.56 9.02
N ILE A 6 5.36 11.29 8.78
CA ILE A 6 5.28 10.24 9.79
C ILE A 6 6.23 10.58 10.95
N LEU A 7 5.63 10.71 12.14
CA LEU A 7 6.33 10.97 13.40
C LEU A 7 6.73 9.68 14.14
N HIS A 8 6.05 8.56 13.87
CA HIS A 8 6.33 7.28 14.52
C HIS A 8 7.74 6.81 14.11
N PRO A 9 8.72 6.76 15.04
CA PRO A 9 10.13 6.66 14.68
C PRO A 9 10.45 5.34 13.96
N GLU A 10 9.90 4.23 14.43
CA GLU A 10 10.14 2.91 13.81
C GLU A 10 9.48 2.77 12.45
N LEU A 11 8.34 3.45 12.24
CA LEU A 11 7.63 3.44 10.97
C LEU A 11 8.39 4.28 9.95
N ALA A 12 8.79 5.49 10.34
CA ALA A 12 9.65 6.35 9.51
C ALA A 12 10.96 5.63 9.14
N ALA A 13 11.58 4.94 10.10
CA ALA A 13 12.79 4.17 9.85
C ALA A 13 12.54 2.98 8.90
N ALA A 14 11.42 2.26 9.05
CA ALA A 14 11.07 1.17 8.13
C ALA A 14 10.87 1.67 6.69
N LEU A 15 10.09 2.74 6.51
CA LEU A 15 9.80 3.28 5.18
C LEU A 15 11.04 3.85 4.49
N ALA A 16 11.98 4.43 5.25
CA ALA A 16 13.25 4.92 4.71
C ALA A 16 14.17 3.82 4.16
N THR A 17 13.89 2.54 4.45
CA THR A 17 14.68 1.38 3.99
C THR A 17 14.06 0.65 2.80
N LEU A 18 12.97 1.18 2.25
CA LEU A 18 12.27 0.57 1.12
C LEU A 18 13.10 0.67 -0.16
N GLY A 19 13.25 -0.47 -0.83
CA GLY A 19 13.68 -0.54 -2.23
C GLY A 19 12.48 -0.63 -3.18
N HIS A 20 12.74 -0.53 -4.48
CA HIS A 20 11.75 -0.90 -5.48
C HIS A 20 11.35 -2.37 -5.28
N THR A 21 10.06 -2.68 -5.35
CA THR A 21 9.44 -4.00 -5.18
C THR A 21 9.32 -4.53 -3.74
N ASP A 22 9.85 -3.81 -2.75
CA ASP A 22 9.61 -4.17 -1.34
C ASP A 22 8.11 -4.11 -1.01
N ILE A 23 7.63 -5.07 -0.21
CA ILE A 23 6.23 -5.16 0.19
C ILE A 23 6.04 -4.54 1.58
N ILE A 24 5.04 -3.67 1.70
CA ILE A 24 4.51 -3.17 2.97
C ILE A 24 3.13 -3.78 3.17
N LEU A 25 2.91 -4.49 4.27
CA LEU A 25 1.58 -5.05 4.56
C LEU A 25 0.88 -4.19 5.61
N VAL A 26 -0.29 -3.64 5.29
CA VAL A 26 -1.16 -2.93 6.23
C VAL A 26 -2.35 -3.82 6.55
N THR A 27 -2.59 -4.11 7.82
CA THR A 27 -3.55 -5.13 8.22
C THR A 27 -4.61 -4.61 9.17
N ASP A 28 -5.75 -5.30 9.19
CA ASP A 28 -6.73 -5.20 10.27
C ASP A 28 -6.16 -5.70 11.61
N ALA A 29 -6.95 -5.61 12.67
CA ALA A 29 -6.55 -6.04 14.00
C ALA A 29 -6.50 -7.57 14.15
N GLY A 30 -7.14 -8.36 13.27
CA GLY A 30 -7.24 -9.82 13.37
C GLY A 30 -6.19 -10.60 12.57
N PHE A 31 -5.48 -9.95 11.66
CA PHE A 31 -4.54 -10.60 10.74
C PHE A 31 -3.41 -11.38 11.46
N PRO A 32 -3.12 -12.63 11.06
CA PRO A 32 -2.02 -13.40 11.63
C PRO A 32 -0.67 -12.87 11.13
N ILE A 33 0.22 -12.49 12.04
CA ILE A 33 1.53 -11.91 11.68
C ILE A 33 2.63 -12.95 11.93
N PRO A 34 3.48 -13.25 10.92
CA PRO A 34 4.57 -14.21 11.08
C PRO A 34 5.52 -13.83 12.24
N PRO A 35 6.00 -14.80 13.04
CA PRO A 35 6.83 -14.52 14.22
C PRO A 35 8.11 -13.72 13.94
N GLN A 36 8.66 -13.87 12.74
CA GLN A 36 9.89 -13.20 12.30
C GLN A 36 9.65 -11.87 11.56
N ALA A 37 8.39 -11.48 11.34
CA ALA A 37 8.07 -10.25 10.63
C ALA A 37 8.47 -9.02 11.44
N LYS A 38 8.94 -7.98 10.76
CA LYS A 38 9.08 -6.64 11.37
C LYS A 38 7.67 -6.06 11.58
N ARG A 39 7.12 -6.23 12.77
CA ARG A 39 5.78 -5.76 13.13
C ARG A 39 5.82 -4.36 13.74
N ILE A 40 4.93 -3.49 13.29
CA ILE A 40 4.63 -2.20 13.91
C ILE A 40 3.14 -2.17 14.25
N ASP A 41 2.81 -2.19 15.55
CA ASP A 41 1.44 -2.15 16.03
C ASP A 41 1.01 -0.69 16.31
N LEU A 42 0.03 -0.19 15.57
CA LEU A 42 -0.59 1.13 15.78
C LEU A 42 -1.98 1.05 16.42
N GLY A 43 -2.60 -0.13 16.39
CA GLY A 43 -3.92 -0.39 16.98
C GLY A 43 -3.86 -0.50 18.51
N PHE A 44 -4.02 0.61 19.22
CA PHE A 44 -4.08 0.64 20.68
C PHE A 44 -5.41 0.11 21.25
N TRP A 45 -6.53 0.34 20.54
CA TRP A 45 -7.89 -0.05 20.93
C TRP A 45 -8.76 -0.34 19.67
N PRO A 46 -9.83 -1.15 19.75
CA PRO A 46 -10.74 -1.38 18.61
C PRO A 46 -11.23 -0.08 17.96
N GLY A 47 -11.07 -0.01 16.64
CA GLY A 47 -11.43 1.13 15.80
C GLY A 47 -10.45 2.30 15.85
N THR A 48 -9.36 2.22 16.61
CA THR A 48 -8.36 3.32 16.67
C THR A 48 -7.25 3.11 15.65
N VAL A 49 -6.92 4.19 14.93
CA VAL A 49 -6.01 4.17 13.77
C VAL A 49 -6.46 3.13 12.75
N ASP A 50 -7.46 3.49 11.95
CA ASP A 50 -8.03 2.58 10.95
C ASP A 50 -7.03 2.27 9.82
N VAL A 51 -7.26 1.18 9.10
CA VAL A 51 -6.48 0.84 7.89
C VAL A 51 -6.49 2.00 6.89
N LEU A 52 -7.64 2.66 6.68
CA LEU A 52 -7.74 3.80 5.77
C LEU A 52 -6.90 4.99 6.22
N ASP A 53 -6.74 5.21 7.53
CA ASP A 53 -5.86 6.26 8.05
C ASP A 53 -4.39 5.98 7.71
N ILE A 54 -3.96 4.73 7.91
CA ILE A 54 -2.60 4.29 7.60
C ILE A 54 -2.35 4.41 6.09
N LEU A 55 -3.23 3.86 5.25
CA LEU A 55 -3.11 3.92 3.80
C LEU A 55 -3.04 5.37 3.29
N ARG A 56 -3.88 6.26 3.83
CA ARG A 56 -3.89 7.69 3.48
C ARG A 56 -2.57 8.38 3.83
N VAL A 57 -1.94 8.03 4.95
CA VAL A 57 -0.63 8.58 5.33
C VAL A 57 0.48 7.99 4.45
N LEU A 58 0.49 6.67 4.24
CA LEU A 58 1.48 6.00 3.39
C LEU A 58 1.42 6.52 1.95
N ARG A 59 0.23 6.79 1.42
CA ARG A 59 0.04 7.34 0.07
C ARG A 59 0.78 8.67 -0.16
N LYS A 60 1.01 9.45 0.90
CA LYS A 60 1.75 10.73 0.85
C LYS A 60 3.26 10.57 1.01
N GLU A 61 3.70 9.44 1.54
CA GLU A 61 5.10 9.22 1.95
C GLU A 61 5.85 8.30 1.00
N ILE A 62 5.15 7.39 0.32
CA ILE A 62 5.76 6.40 -0.57
C ILE A 62 5.04 6.32 -1.91
N PHE A 63 5.79 5.95 -2.94
CA PHE A 63 5.24 5.56 -4.22
C PHE A 63 4.90 4.07 -4.20
N VAL A 64 3.70 3.75 -4.64
CA VAL A 64 3.19 2.38 -4.76
C VAL A 64 2.88 2.14 -6.23
N GLU A 65 3.29 0.99 -6.77
CA GLU A 65 2.92 0.57 -8.13
C GLU A 65 1.80 -0.45 -8.16
N GLU A 66 1.56 -1.12 -7.03
CA GLU A 66 0.56 -2.17 -6.94
C GLU A 66 0.00 -2.29 -5.52
N VAL A 67 -1.30 -2.53 -5.42
CA VAL A 67 -2.02 -2.79 -4.17
C VAL A 67 -2.70 -4.15 -4.30
N ARG A 68 -2.26 -5.13 -3.51
CA ARG A 68 -2.89 -6.46 -3.47
C ARG A 68 -3.80 -6.62 -2.26
N PHE A 69 -4.97 -7.19 -2.47
CA PHE A 69 -5.94 -7.49 -1.41
C PHE A 69 -6.92 -8.57 -1.85
N ALA A 70 -7.67 -9.13 -0.89
CA ALA A 70 -8.67 -10.16 -1.14
C ALA A 70 -9.86 -9.61 -1.93
N SER A 71 -10.37 -10.38 -2.91
CA SER A 71 -11.53 -9.99 -3.73
C SER A 71 -12.79 -9.70 -2.89
N GLU A 72 -12.88 -10.32 -1.71
CA GLU A 72 -13.92 -10.10 -0.70
C GLU A 72 -14.01 -8.65 -0.25
N VAL A 73 -12.94 -7.86 -0.34
CA VAL A 73 -13.02 -6.41 -0.10
C VAL A 73 -13.96 -5.76 -1.11
N ARG A 74 -13.89 -6.12 -2.40
CA ARG A 74 -14.81 -5.65 -3.44
C ARG A 74 -16.18 -6.30 -3.30
N ASP A 75 -16.22 -7.61 -3.13
CA ASP A 75 -17.44 -8.41 -3.27
C ASP A 75 -18.33 -8.39 -2.02
N CYS A 76 -17.73 -8.26 -0.83
CA CYS A 76 -18.42 -8.30 0.45
C CYS A 76 -18.36 -6.98 1.22
N HIS A 77 -17.43 -6.07 0.87
CA HIS A 77 -17.27 -4.79 1.57
C HIS A 77 -17.14 -3.58 0.62
N PRO A 78 -18.15 -3.32 -0.22
CA PRO A 78 -18.06 -2.38 -1.35
C PRO A 78 -17.76 -0.93 -0.94
N GLN A 79 -18.06 -0.52 0.29
CA GLN A 79 -17.71 0.82 0.78
C GLN A 79 -16.19 0.94 1.02
N LEU A 80 -15.59 -0.02 1.74
CA LEU A 80 -14.14 -0.08 1.94
C LEU A 80 -13.40 -0.10 0.62
N TYR A 81 -13.87 -0.89 -0.35
CA TYR A 81 -13.30 -0.92 -1.69
C TYR A 81 -13.30 0.48 -2.35
N ARG A 82 -14.42 1.20 -2.34
CA ARG A 82 -14.51 2.57 -2.89
C ARG A 82 -13.61 3.56 -2.16
N ASP A 83 -13.49 3.45 -0.85
CA ASP A 83 -12.63 4.32 -0.05
C ASP A 83 -11.15 4.10 -0.44
N VAL A 84 -10.74 2.85 -0.61
CA VAL A 84 -9.39 2.50 -1.08
C VAL A 84 -9.17 2.95 -2.54
N GLN A 85 -10.15 2.77 -3.43
CA GLN A 85 -10.09 3.31 -4.80
C GLN A 85 -9.89 4.82 -4.79
N THR A 86 -10.61 5.54 -3.93
CA THR A 86 -10.50 7.00 -3.80
C THR A 86 -9.11 7.41 -3.30
N LEU A 87 -8.56 6.72 -2.29
CA LEU A 87 -7.22 6.98 -1.77
C LEU A 87 -6.12 6.79 -2.83
N TYR A 88 -6.31 5.84 -3.75
CA TYR A 88 -5.32 5.50 -4.78
C TYR A 88 -5.67 6.06 -6.18
N THR A 89 -6.71 6.87 -6.31
CA THR A 89 -7.01 7.58 -7.56
C THR A 89 -5.82 8.48 -7.92
N GLY A 90 -5.40 8.43 -9.20
CA GLY A 90 -4.23 9.17 -9.69
C GLY A 90 -2.90 8.72 -9.08
N SER A 91 -2.83 7.54 -8.45
CA SER A 91 -1.57 6.99 -7.94
C SER A 91 -0.73 6.26 -8.98
N GLY A 92 -1.36 5.85 -10.08
CA GLY A 92 -0.77 4.96 -11.07
C GLY A 92 -0.62 3.52 -10.58
N ALA A 93 -1.00 3.21 -9.34
CA ALA A 93 -0.97 1.86 -8.79
C ALA A 93 -2.07 0.99 -9.42
N GLU A 94 -1.76 -0.28 -9.64
CA GLU A 94 -2.72 -1.28 -10.11
C GLU A 94 -3.29 -2.06 -8.92
N PHE A 95 -4.58 -2.39 -8.97
CA PHE A 95 -5.21 -3.24 -7.96
C PHE A 95 -5.18 -4.69 -8.44
N GLN A 96 -4.65 -5.58 -7.60
CA GLN A 96 -4.55 -7.00 -7.90
C GLN A 96 -5.18 -7.85 -6.80
N ALA A 97 -5.82 -8.93 -7.20
CA ALA A 97 -6.38 -9.89 -6.25
C ALA A 97 -5.26 -10.72 -5.61
N ALA A 98 -5.37 -10.94 -4.30
CA ALA A 98 -4.59 -11.93 -3.58
C ALA A 98 -5.51 -12.61 -2.57
N SER A 99 -5.57 -13.94 -2.56
CA SER A 99 -6.44 -14.66 -1.62
C SER A 99 -6.01 -14.39 -0.18
N HIS A 100 -6.91 -14.65 0.76
CA HIS A 100 -6.58 -14.56 2.18
C HIS A 100 -5.35 -15.42 2.54
N GLU A 101 -5.27 -16.62 1.97
CA GLU A 101 -4.13 -17.52 2.15
C GLU A 101 -2.84 -16.95 1.55
N THR A 102 -2.89 -16.35 0.36
CA THR A 102 -1.72 -15.68 -0.23
C THR A 102 -1.25 -14.51 0.63
N LEU A 103 -2.17 -13.70 1.16
CA LEU A 103 -1.80 -12.62 2.08
C LEU A 103 -1.13 -13.17 3.34
N CYS A 104 -1.74 -14.16 4.00
CA CYS A 104 -1.29 -14.70 5.28
C CYS A 104 -0.01 -15.54 5.19
N HIS A 105 0.11 -16.37 4.16
CA HIS A 105 1.14 -17.41 4.08
C HIS A 105 2.27 -17.12 3.09
N ASP A 106 2.11 -16.09 2.24
CA ASP A 106 3.15 -15.71 1.28
C ASP A 106 3.56 -14.25 1.47
N LEU A 107 2.67 -13.30 1.17
CA LEU A 107 3.00 -11.87 1.17
C LEU A 107 3.41 -11.37 2.56
N ALA A 108 2.81 -11.87 3.63
CA ALA A 108 3.21 -11.51 5.00
C ALA A 108 4.64 -11.96 5.36
N TYR A 109 5.14 -13.04 4.75
CA TYR A 109 6.50 -13.53 4.96
C TYR A 109 7.53 -12.77 4.12
N GLN A 110 7.11 -12.24 2.97
CA GLN A 110 7.94 -11.39 2.11
C GLN A 110 7.93 -9.91 2.52
N ALA A 111 6.94 -9.49 3.32
CA ALA A 111 6.77 -8.11 3.73
C ALA A 111 8.00 -7.57 4.48
N LYS A 112 8.52 -6.43 4.00
CA LYS A 112 9.60 -5.69 4.66
C LYS A 112 9.16 -5.15 6.02
N VAL A 113 7.87 -4.81 6.15
CA VAL A 113 7.22 -4.41 7.40
C VAL A 113 5.74 -4.76 7.35
N VAL A 114 5.20 -5.22 8.47
CA VAL A 114 3.77 -5.44 8.68
C VAL A 114 3.27 -4.39 9.69
N ILE A 115 2.30 -3.57 9.28
CA ILE A 115 1.73 -2.47 10.05
C ILE A 115 0.31 -2.89 10.47
N ARG A 116 0.13 -3.18 11.75
CA ARG A 116 -1.17 -3.59 12.30
C ARG A 116 -1.96 -2.37 12.76
N SER A 117 -3.15 -2.20 12.18
CA SER A 117 -4.12 -1.19 12.59
C SER A 117 -4.94 -1.62 13.81
N GLY A 118 -5.80 -0.74 14.31
CA GLY A 118 -6.89 -1.12 15.23
C GLY A 118 -8.20 -1.44 14.50
N SER A 119 -8.18 -1.61 13.17
CA SER A 119 -9.40 -1.77 12.38
C SER A 119 -10.09 -3.11 12.62
N PHE A 120 -11.42 -3.09 12.63
CA PHE A 120 -12.29 -4.26 12.68
C PHE A 120 -13.06 -4.45 11.36
N ASN A 121 -12.65 -3.76 10.30
CA ASN A 121 -13.19 -3.96 8.96
C ASN A 121 -12.77 -5.36 8.45
N PRO A 122 -13.70 -6.26 8.14
CA PRO A 122 -13.37 -7.58 7.63
C PRO A 122 -12.55 -7.50 6.34
N TRP A 123 -11.53 -8.37 6.24
CA TRP A 123 -10.62 -8.47 5.10
C TRP A 123 -9.80 -7.21 4.78
N ALA A 124 -9.72 -6.22 5.68
CA ALA A 124 -9.00 -4.96 5.45
C ALA A 124 -7.47 -5.14 5.56
N ASN A 125 -6.91 -5.96 4.66
CA ASN A 125 -5.50 -6.32 4.60
C ASN A 125 -4.97 -6.02 3.20
N PHE A 126 -4.00 -5.11 3.11
CA PHE A 126 -3.51 -4.56 1.85
C PHE A 126 -1.99 -4.68 1.79
N ALA A 127 -1.49 -5.41 0.79
CA ALA A 127 -0.07 -5.45 0.47
C ALA A 127 0.25 -4.37 -0.55
N LEU A 128 1.11 -3.43 -0.18
CA LEU A 128 1.57 -2.33 -1.03
C LEU A 128 2.94 -2.68 -1.59
N VAL A 129 3.07 -2.73 -2.92
CA VAL A 129 4.35 -2.94 -3.58
C VAL A 129 5.00 -1.58 -3.82
N ALA A 130 6.11 -1.33 -3.12
CA ALA A 130 6.85 -0.08 -3.20
C ALA A 130 7.43 0.13 -4.60
N SER A 131 7.42 1.37 -5.04
CA SER A 131 7.94 1.77 -6.34
C SER A 131 8.72 3.07 -6.24
N THR A 132 9.25 3.51 -7.37
CA THR A 132 9.91 4.79 -7.53
C THR A 132 8.93 5.88 -7.98
N ASP A 133 9.33 7.14 -7.85
CA ASP A 133 8.63 8.24 -8.52
C ASP A 133 8.81 8.10 -10.04
N PRO A 134 7.76 7.75 -10.79
CA PRO A 134 7.95 7.47 -12.21
C PRO A 134 8.39 8.72 -12.98
N PHE A 135 8.21 9.94 -12.47
CA PHE A 135 8.62 11.19 -13.13
C PHE A 135 10.07 11.59 -12.83
N ALA A 136 10.53 11.39 -11.59
CA ALA A 136 11.87 11.84 -11.17
C ALA A 136 13.03 11.08 -11.83
N TRP A 137 12.83 9.81 -12.23
CA TRP A 137 13.92 8.96 -12.74
C TRP A 137 14.15 9.06 -14.26
N PHE A 138 13.14 9.45 -15.05
CA PHE A 138 13.25 9.57 -16.51
C PHE A 138 12.88 10.99 -16.95
N THR A 139 13.78 11.93 -16.66
CA THR A 139 13.67 13.34 -17.04
C THR A 139 14.25 13.57 -18.43
N ASP A 140 13.91 14.71 -19.06
CA ASP A 140 14.51 15.10 -20.34
C ASP A 140 16.05 15.21 -20.24
N GLU A 141 16.55 15.61 -19.08
CA GLU A 141 17.98 15.72 -18.78
C GLU A 141 18.70 14.36 -18.79
N SER A 142 18.03 13.28 -18.37
CA SER A 142 18.68 11.96 -18.36
C SER A 142 18.88 11.41 -19.77
N GLY A 143 18.09 11.87 -20.75
CA GLY A 143 18.09 11.35 -22.12
C GLY A 143 17.67 9.87 -22.24
N VAL A 144 17.29 9.24 -21.12
CA VAL A 144 16.91 7.82 -21.06
C VAL A 144 15.40 7.70 -21.27
N LYS A 145 15.00 6.93 -22.28
CA LYS A 145 13.59 6.64 -22.53
C LYS A 145 13.04 5.70 -21.44
N PRO A 146 11.91 6.02 -20.79
CA PRO A 146 11.28 5.14 -19.82
C PRO A 146 10.81 3.83 -20.49
N LEU A 147 10.83 2.72 -19.74
CA LEU A 147 10.24 1.46 -20.19
C LEU A 147 8.72 1.61 -20.37
N PRO A 148 8.07 0.78 -21.21
CA PRO A 148 6.62 0.86 -21.45
C PRO A 148 5.76 0.86 -20.18
N ALA A 149 6.15 0.06 -19.16
CA ALA A 149 5.45 0.03 -17.87
C ALA A 149 5.46 1.38 -17.14
N TYR A 150 6.60 2.11 -17.17
CA TYR A 150 6.69 3.45 -16.58
C TYR A 150 5.87 4.47 -17.36
N VAL A 151 5.83 4.36 -18.70
CA VAL A 151 4.97 5.23 -19.55
C VAL A 151 3.51 5.01 -19.20
N ALA A 152 3.05 3.76 -19.14
CA ALA A 152 1.67 3.43 -18.76
C ALA A 152 1.31 3.94 -17.35
N ARG A 153 2.21 3.76 -16.39
CA ARG A 153 2.02 4.24 -15.02
C ARG A 153 1.96 5.77 -14.94
N ARG A 154 2.83 6.50 -15.66
CA ARG A 154 2.75 7.97 -15.77
C ARG A 154 1.41 8.40 -16.34
N GLN A 155 0.95 7.74 -17.40
CA GLN A 155 -0.32 8.07 -18.05
C GLN A 155 -1.49 7.90 -17.08
N ARG A 156 -1.54 6.79 -16.31
CA ARG A 156 -2.56 6.60 -15.26
C ARG A 156 -2.56 7.70 -14.20
N ILE A 157 -1.39 8.22 -13.84
CA ILE A 157 -1.27 9.33 -12.88
C ILE A 157 -1.83 10.62 -13.50
N LEU A 158 -1.41 10.96 -14.73
CA LEU A 158 -1.82 12.17 -15.43
C LEU A 158 -3.33 12.20 -15.72
N ASP A 159 -3.90 11.05 -16.08
CA ASP A 159 -5.32 10.88 -16.35
C ASP A 159 -6.16 10.75 -15.09
N ASN A 160 -5.53 10.83 -13.91
CA ASN A 160 -6.16 10.70 -12.59
C ASN A 160 -7.05 9.43 -12.49
N VAL A 161 -6.54 8.31 -12.99
CA VAL A 161 -7.29 7.05 -13.10
C VAL A 161 -7.69 6.54 -11.72
N VAL A 162 -8.95 6.13 -11.60
CA VAL A 162 -9.45 5.36 -10.45
C VAL A 162 -9.03 3.90 -10.68
N PRO A 163 -8.22 3.29 -9.80
CA PRO A 163 -7.82 1.91 -9.98
C PRO A 163 -9.00 0.96 -9.79
N GLU A 164 -9.06 -0.10 -10.58
CA GLU A 164 -10.04 -1.18 -10.45
C GLU A 164 -9.31 -2.51 -10.23
N LEU A 165 -9.92 -3.40 -9.44
CA LEU A 165 -9.40 -4.73 -9.21
C LEU A 165 -9.43 -5.51 -10.53
N ASN A 166 -8.25 -5.84 -11.04
CA ASN A 166 -8.11 -6.66 -12.24
C ASN A 166 -8.80 -8.01 -12.01
N ALA A 167 -9.61 -8.43 -12.99
CA ALA A 167 -10.37 -9.68 -12.96
C ALA A 167 -9.47 -10.92 -13.05
#